data_AF-E5FQH3-F1
#
_entry.id   AF-E5FQH3-F1
#
_cell.length_a   1.000
_cell.length_b   1.000
_cell.length_c   1.000
_cell.angle_alpha   90.00
_cell.angle_beta   90.00
_cell.angle_gamma   90.00
#
_symmetry.space_group_name_H-M   'P 1'
#
loop_
_entity.id
_entity.type
_entity.pdbx_description
1 polymer ?
#
loop_
_entity_poly.entity_id
_entity_poly.type
_entity_poly.pdbx_seq_one_letter_code
_entity_poly.pdbx_strand_id
1 'polypeptide(L)'
;RYYGGTEAVDVVENLAIERAKELFGAKFANVQPHSGSQANASAYMALIQPGDTVLGMDLNAGGHLTHGASVNFSGKTYHFVPYGVNSETELLDYDEILKITKEVQPKLIVAGASAYSRLIDFAKFREIADSVGAKLMVDMAHIAGLVATGA
;
A
#
# COMPACT_ATOMS: atom_id res chain seq x y z
N ARG A 1 25.39 -6.54 6.52
CA ARG A 1 26.08 -5.65 5.53
C ARG A 1 26.90 -6.53 4.59
N TYR A 2 27.19 -6.07 3.36
CA TYR A 2 28.06 -6.79 2.41
C TYR A 2 29.53 -6.32 2.48
N TYR A 3 29.80 -5.16 3.09
CA TYR A 3 31.14 -4.56 3.23
C TYR A 3 31.39 -4.17 4.69
N GLY A 4 32.66 -4.06 5.08
CA GLY A 4 33.08 -3.56 6.40
C GLY A 4 33.16 -2.04 6.49
N GLY A 5 33.40 -1.50 7.69
CA GLY A 5 33.52 -0.05 7.93
C GLY A 5 32.18 0.69 8.01
N THR A 6 31.13 0.02 8.46
CA THR A 6 29.76 0.56 8.49
C THR A 6 29.33 1.06 9.85
N GLU A 7 30.23 1.14 10.83
CA GLU A 7 29.89 1.37 12.25
C GLU A 7 29.06 2.64 12.44
N ALA A 8 29.43 3.74 11.78
CA ALA A 8 28.67 4.99 11.83
C ALA A 8 27.33 4.91 11.08
N VAL A 9 27.29 4.20 9.96
CA VAL A 9 26.07 4.02 9.15
C VAL A 9 25.06 3.14 9.89
N ASP A 10 25.53 2.11 10.58
CA ASP A 10 24.70 1.22 11.39
C ASP A 10 24.01 1.98 12.53
N VAL A 11 24.71 2.92 13.16
CA VAL A 11 24.09 3.81 14.17
C VAL A 11 22.99 4.68 13.56
N VAL A 12 23.24 5.30 12.41
CA VAL A 12 22.25 6.17 11.75
C VAL A 12 21.02 5.37 11.30
N GLU A 13 21.23 4.21 10.68
CA GLU A 13 20.13 3.37 10.19
C GLU A 13 19.29 2.81 11.34
N ASN A 14 19.92 2.31 12.40
CA ASN A 14 19.20 1.81 13.58
C ASN A 14 18.38 2.92 14.23
N LEU A 15 18.93 4.13 14.35
CA LEU A 15 18.21 5.26 14.91
C LEU A 15 16.98 5.65 14.07
N ALA A 16 17.10 5.61 12.74
CA ALA A 16 15.98 5.86 11.83
C ALA A 16 14.89 4.78 11.95
N ILE A 17 15.28 3.51 12.04
CA ILE A 17 14.35 2.38 12.23
C ILE A 17 13.59 2.52 13.53
N GLU A 18 14.28 2.75 14.65
CA GLU A 18 13.64 2.84 15.97
C GLU A 18 12.70 4.04 16.06
N ARG A 19 13.09 5.20 15.51
CA ARG A 19 12.20 6.37 15.45
C ARG A 19 10.97 6.13 14.59
N ALA A 20 11.09 5.45 13.45
CA ALA A 20 9.94 5.12 12.61
C ALA A 20 8.99 4.15 13.34
N LYS A 21 9.54 3.14 14.03
CA LYS A 21 8.75 2.21 14.85
C LYS A 21 8.02 2.92 15.97
N GLU A 22 8.68 3.81 16.69
CA GLU A 22 8.08 4.61 17.76
C GLU A 22 6.98 5.54 17.22
N LEU A 23 7.27 6.28 16.14
CA LEU A 23 6.34 7.26 15.56
C LEU A 23 5.03 6.64 15.08
N PHE A 24 5.07 5.42 14.52
CA PHE A 24 3.90 4.75 13.95
C PHE A 24 3.40 3.56 14.78
N GLY A 25 3.98 3.30 15.96
CA GLY A 25 3.67 2.11 16.75
C GLY A 25 3.94 0.78 16.00
N ALA A 26 4.90 0.77 15.08
CA ALA A 26 5.16 -0.36 14.20
C ALA A 26 6.12 -1.38 14.84
N LYS A 27 5.91 -2.67 14.55
CA LYS A 27 6.80 -3.75 15.00
C LYS A 27 8.15 -3.76 14.26
N PHE A 28 8.14 -3.38 12.99
CA PHE A 28 9.30 -3.38 12.10
C PHE A 28 9.25 -2.16 11.18
N ALA A 29 10.42 -1.68 10.75
CA ALA A 29 10.55 -0.66 9.72
C ALA A 29 11.74 -0.95 8.81
N ASN A 30 11.58 -0.69 7.51
CA ASN A 30 12.69 -0.64 6.56
C ASN A 30 12.77 0.79 6.03
N VAL A 31 13.92 1.43 6.24
CA VAL A 31 14.16 2.85 5.93
C VAL A 31 15.09 3.05 4.72
N GLN A 32 15.33 2.00 3.94
CA GLN A 32 16.21 2.02 2.76
C GLN A 32 15.55 2.37 1.42
N PRO A 33 14.22 2.23 1.18
CA PRO A 33 13.64 2.62 -0.10
C PRO A 33 13.94 4.08 -0.44
N HIS A 34 14.41 4.35 -1.66
CA HIS A 34 14.83 5.70 -2.05
C HIS A 34 13.65 6.64 -2.32
N SER A 35 12.45 6.08 -2.53
CA SER A 35 11.21 6.81 -2.79
C SER A 35 9.99 5.93 -2.51
N GLY A 36 8.79 6.54 -2.45
CA GLY A 36 7.53 5.81 -2.27
C GLY A 36 7.29 4.74 -3.34
N SER A 37 7.60 5.03 -4.62
CA SER A 37 7.43 4.05 -5.70
C SER A 37 8.30 2.80 -5.51
N GLN A 38 9.53 2.97 -5.01
CA GLN A 38 10.39 1.83 -4.70
C GLN A 38 9.95 1.10 -3.43
N ALA A 39 9.42 1.81 -2.44
CA ALA A 39 8.84 1.18 -1.25
C ALA A 39 7.69 0.24 -1.63
N ASN A 40 6.79 0.70 -2.52
CA ASN A 40 5.72 -0.13 -3.06
C ASN A 40 6.27 -1.32 -3.88
N ALA A 41 7.30 -1.10 -4.70
CA ALA A 41 7.94 -2.19 -5.45
C ALA A 41 8.51 -3.26 -4.52
N SER A 42 9.25 -2.86 -3.48
CA SER A 42 9.81 -3.77 -2.48
C SER A 42 8.73 -4.51 -1.70
N ALA A 43 7.63 -3.83 -1.33
CA ALA A 43 6.49 -4.47 -0.66
C ALA A 43 5.85 -5.54 -1.55
N TYR A 44 5.57 -5.25 -2.82
CA TYR A 44 5.01 -6.24 -3.73
C TYR A 44 5.96 -7.44 -3.91
N MET A 45 7.25 -7.22 -4.15
CA MET A 45 8.23 -8.30 -4.31
C MET A 45 8.36 -9.18 -3.06
N ALA A 46 8.09 -8.64 -1.87
CA ALA A 46 8.12 -9.40 -0.61
C ALA A 46 6.80 -10.15 -0.34
N LEU A 47 5.67 -9.62 -0.82
CA LEU A 47 4.34 -10.10 -0.42
C LEU A 47 3.68 -11.02 -1.44
N ILE A 48 4.00 -10.87 -2.73
CA ILE A 48 3.34 -11.53 -3.87
C ILE A 48 4.34 -11.92 -4.97
N GLN A 49 3.91 -12.76 -5.91
CA GLN A 49 4.69 -13.18 -7.08
C GLN A 49 4.27 -12.43 -8.35
N PRO A 50 5.16 -12.27 -9.34
CA PRO A 50 4.77 -11.77 -10.65
C PRO A 50 3.57 -12.55 -11.22
N GLY A 51 2.60 -11.83 -11.79
CA GLY A 51 1.36 -12.39 -12.31
C GLY A 51 0.24 -12.59 -11.27
N ASP A 52 0.52 -12.49 -9.96
CA ASP A 52 -0.54 -12.55 -8.94
C ASP A 52 -1.56 -11.41 -9.12
N THR A 53 -2.83 -11.70 -8.79
CA THR A 53 -3.90 -10.71 -8.82
C THR A 53 -3.79 -9.75 -7.63
N VAL A 54 -3.86 -8.46 -7.90
CA VAL A 54 -3.82 -7.38 -6.91
C VAL A 54 -5.01 -6.45 -7.11
N LEU A 55 -5.66 -6.05 -6.02
CA LEU A 55 -6.74 -5.07 -6.06
C LEU A 55 -6.19 -3.70 -5.65
N GLY A 56 -6.37 -2.67 -6.49
CA GLY A 56 -5.84 -1.32 -6.26
C GLY A 56 -6.79 -0.23 -6.75
N MET A 57 -6.68 0.98 -6.21
CA MET A 57 -7.57 2.08 -6.59
C MET A 57 -7.25 2.56 -8.02
N ASP A 58 -8.28 2.74 -8.85
CA ASP A 58 -8.12 3.26 -10.20
C ASP A 58 -7.48 4.65 -10.20
N LEU A 59 -6.60 4.90 -11.17
CA LEU A 59 -5.88 6.17 -11.28
C LEU A 59 -6.84 7.36 -11.47
N ASN A 60 -7.92 7.18 -12.24
CA ASN A 60 -8.92 8.23 -12.45
C ASN A 60 -9.83 8.43 -11.24
N ALA A 61 -9.95 7.41 -10.38
CA ALA A 61 -10.66 7.51 -9.12
C ALA A 61 -9.83 8.17 -8.00
N GLY A 62 -8.53 8.41 -8.22
CA GLY A 62 -7.63 9.03 -7.25
C GLY A 62 -6.49 8.14 -6.75
N GLY A 63 -6.33 6.94 -7.31
CA GLY A 63 -5.21 6.04 -7.02
C GLY A 63 -3.85 6.59 -7.44
N HIS A 64 -2.78 5.84 -7.15
CA HIS A 64 -1.41 6.19 -7.56
C HIS A 64 -0.93 5.32 -8.73
N LEU A 65 0.05 5.79 -9.50
CA LEU A 65 0.63 5.02 -10.62
C LEU A 65 1.12 3.62 -10.22
N THR A 66 1.62 3.46 -8.99
CA THR A 66 2.11 2.17 -8.48
C THR A 66 1.01 1.26 -7.92
N HIS A 67 -0.25 1.68 -8.02
CA HIS A 67 -1.42 0.87 -7.64
C HIS A 67 -2.00 0.14 -8.86
N GLY A 68 -1.17 -0.14 -9.87
CA GLY A 68 -1.56 -0.99 -10.99
C GLY A 68 -1.71 -0.31 -12.34
N ALA A 69 -1.33 0.96 -12.51
CA ALA A 69 -1.41 1.60 -13.81
C ALA A 69 -0.61 0.79 -14.86
N SER A 70 -1.22 0.49 -16.01
CA SER A 70 -0.65 -0.43 -17.03
C SER A 70 0.73 -0.01 -17.56
N VAL A 71 1.02 1.29 -17.52
CA VAL A 71 2.31 1.86 -17.94
C VAL A 71 3.42 1.73 -16.87
N ASN A 72 3.05 1.52 -15.61
CA ASN A 72 3.95 1.44 -14.46
C ASN A 72 4.54 0.02 -14.28
N PHE A 73 5.63 -0.12 -13.51
CA PHE A 73 6.19 -1.45 -13.20
C PHE A 73 5.14 -2.38 -12.58
N SER A 74 4.29 -1.86 -11.69
CA SER A 74 3.28 -2.64 -10.98
C SER A 74 2.28 -3.28 -11.93
N GLY A 75 1.69 -2.49 -12.85
CA GLY A 75 0.75 -2.99 -13.86
C GLY A 75 1.40 -3.85 -14.96
N LYS A 76 2.72 -3.77 -15.14
CA LYS A 76 3.47 -4.65 -16.06
C LYS A 76 3.82 -6.00 -15.44
N THR A 77 4.04 -6.05 -14.12
CA THR A 77 4.55 -7.23 -13.42
C THR A 77 3.45 -8.05 -12.76
N TYR A 78 2.37 -7.42 -12.29
CA TYR A 78 1.27 -8.07 -11.57
C TYR A 78 -0.06 -7.85 -12.30
N HIS A 79 -1.05 -8.69 -12.03
CA HIS A 79 -2.38 -8.53 -12.61
C HIS A 79 -3.24 -7.63 -11.72
N PHE A 80 -3.24 -6.33 -11.97
CA PHE A 80 -4.07 -5.40 -11.22
C PHE A 80 -5.51 -5.36 -11.73
N VAL A 81 -6.45 -5.51 -10.80
CA VAL A 81 -7.87 -5.24 -10.99
C VAL A 81 -8.19 -3.94 -10.25
N PRO A 82 -8.76 -2.93 -10.91
CA PRO A 82 -9.06 -1.66 -10.26
C PRO A 82 -10.34 -1.74 -9.44
N TYR A 83 -10.37 -1.01 -8.32
CA TYR A 83 -11.62 -0.55 -7.69
C TYR A 83 -11.72 0.98 -7.77
N GLY A 84 -12.93 1.51 -7.62
CA GLY A 84 -13.19 2.93 -7.78
C GLY A 84 -14.02 3.53 -6.65
N VAL A 85 -14.56 4.70 -6.95
CA VAL A 85 -15.55 5.40 -6.14
C VAL A 85 -16.92 5.28 -6.80
N ASN A 86 -17.97 5.43 -6.00
CA ASN A 86 -19.31 5.63 -6.48
C ASN A 86 -19.37 6.96 -7.27
N SER A 87 -19.92 6.93 -8.49
CA SER A 87 -19.89 8.07 -9.42
C SER A 87 -20.75 9.27 -9.01
N GLU A 88 -21.70 9.07 -8.10
CA GLU A 88 -22.60 10.14 -7.63
C GLU A 88 -22.09 10.77 -6.33
N THR A 89 -21.60 9.94 -5.41
CA THR A 89 -21.17 10.38 -4.07
C THR A 89 -19.67 10.65 -3.98
N GLU A 90 -18.89 10.17 -4.95
CA GLU A 90 -17.42 10.19 -4.96
C GLU A 90 -16.80 9.52 -3.73
N LEU A 91 -17.54 8.63 -3.07
CA LEU A 91 -17.07 7.84 -1.93
C LEU A 91 -16.60 6.45 -2.39
N LEU A 92 -15.63 5.85 -1.68
CA LEU A 92 -15.27 4.46 -1.92
C LEU A 92 -16.49 3.56 -1.74
N ASP A 93 -16.77 2.74 -2.75
CA ASP A 93 -17.87 1.79 -2.74
C ASP A 93 -17.40 0.45 -2.18
N TYR A 94 -17.49 0.29 -0.85
CA TYR A 94 -16.99 -0.90 -0.17
C TYR A 94 -17.76 -2.18 -0.53
N ASP A 95 -19.01 -2.07 -0.97
CA ASP A 95 -19.80 -3.22 -1.40
C ASP A 95 -19.33 -3.71 -2.77
N GLU A 96 -19.06 -2.79 -3.69
CA GLU A 96 -18.46 -3.14 -4.98
C GLU A 96 -17.02 -3.64 -4.81
N ILE A 97 -16.22 -3.02 -3.94
CA ILE A 97 -14.87 -3.52 -3.59
C ILE A 97 -14.95 -4.96 -3.07
N LEU A 98 -15.89 -5.27 -2.16
CA LEU A 98 -16.11 -6.61 -1.63
C LEU A 98 -16.54 -7.59 -2.73
N LYS A 99 -17.45 -7.18 -3.62
CA LYS A 99 -17.92 -7.99 -4.74
C LYS A 99 -16.77 -8.36 -5.67
N ILE A 100 -16.00 -7.38 -6.13
CA ILE A 100 -14.81 -7.58 -6.98
C ILE A 100 -13.81 -8.50 -6.26
N THR A 101 -13.55 -8.25 -4.97
CA THR A 101 -12.62 -9.07 -4.16
C THR A 101 -13.02 -10.53 -4.16
N LYS A 102 -14.31 -10.84 -3.98
CA LYS A 102 -14.82 -12.22 -3.99
C LYS A 102 -14.73 -12.86 -5.37
N GLU A 103 -14.90 -12.09 -6.43
CA GLU A 103 -14.82 -12.58 -7.81
C GLU A 103 -13.38 -12.90 -8.21
N VAL A 104 -12.44 -11.98 -7.95
CA VAL A 104 -11.07 -12.09 -8.46
C VAL A 104 -10.07 -12.71 -7.48
N GLN A 105 -10.47 -12.89 -6.21
CA GLN A 105 -9.70 -13.55 -5.15
C GLN A 105 -8.23 -13.05 -5.09
N PRO A 106 -8.00 -11.73 -4.90
CA PRO A 106 -6.66 -11.16 -5.01
C PRO A 106 -5.73 -11.70 -3.93
N LYS A 107 -4.41 -11.75 -4.22
CA LYS A 107 -3.40 -12.06 -3.19
C LYS A 107 -3.11 -10.88 -2.28
N LEU A 108 -3.32 -9.66 -2.80
CA LEU A 108 -3.05 -8.41 -2.10
C LEU A 108 -4.11 -7.37 -2.45
N ILE A 109 -4.56 -6.63 -1.45
CA ILE A 109 -5.37 -5.42 -1.62
C ILE A 109 -4.52 -4.23 -1.18
N VAL A 110 -4.44 -3.21 -2.03
CA VAL A 110 -3.76 -1.94 -1.76
C VAL A 110 -4.81 -0.88 -1.42
N ALA A 111 -4.76 -0.37 -0.19
CA ALA A 111 -5.62 0.72 0.28
C ALA A 111 -4.80 1.99 0.44
N GLY A 112 -5.04 2.98 -0.41
CA GLY A 112 -4.28 4.22 -0.43
C GLY A 112 -4.58 5.02 -1.69
N ALA A 113 -4.35 6.32 -1.63
CA ALA A 113 -4.71 7.22 -2.72
C ALA A 113 -3.74 8.40 -2.81
N SER A 114 -3.67 9.00 -4.00
CA SER A 114 -2.98 10.27 -4.23
C SER A 114 -3.95 11.46 -4.29
N ALA A 115 -5.15 11.23 -4.80
CA ALA A 115 -6.15 12.28 -5.01
C ALA A 115 -7.53 11.84 -4.52
N TYR A 116 -7.61 11.51 -3.23
CA TYR A 116 -8.86 11.18 -2.56
C TYR A 116 -9.01 12.02 -1.28
N SER A 117 -10.11 12.75 -1.15
CA SER A 117 -10.29 13.80 -0.12
C SER A 117 -11.03 13.33 1.14
N ARG A 118 -11.34 12.04 1.25
CA ARG A 118 -12.08 11.45 2.37
C ARG A 118 -11.21 10.47 3.14
N LEU A 119 -11.65 10.17 4.36
CA LEU A 119 -11.05 9.11 5.16
C LEU A 119 -11.28 7.75 4.49
N ILE A 120 -10.25 6.92 4.47
CA ILE A 120 -10.32 5.54 4.02
C ILE A 120 -10.56 4.66 5.23
N ASP A 121 -11.61 3.84 5.19
CA ASP A 121 -11.92 2.90 6.26
C ASP A 121 -11.02 1.65 6.14
N PHE A 122 -9.86 1.71 6.78
CA PHE A 122 -8.91 0.60 6.78
C PHE A 122 -9.44 -0.65 7.50
N ALA A 123 -10.34 -0.49 8.47
CA ALA A 123 -10.97 -1.64 9.13
C ALA A 123 -11.87 -2.37 8.14
N LYS A 124 -12.63 -1.63 7.31
CA LYS A 124 -13.44 -2.25 6.26
C LYS A 124 -12.60 -2.96 5.21
N PHE A 125 -11.48 -2.36 4.78
CA PHE A 125 -10.53 -3.06 3.90
C PHE A 125 -9.94 -4.33 4.53
N ARG A 126 -9.69 -4.33 5.85
CA ARG A 126 -9.23 -5.51 6.57
C ARG A 126 -10.27 -6.63 6.52
N GLU A 127 -11.53 -6.34 6.82
CA GLU A 127 -12.63 -7.32 6.72
C GLU A 127 -12.72 -7.91 5.30
N ILE A 128 -12.66 -7.05 4.28
CA ILE A 128 -12.74 -7.46 2.88
C ILE A 128 -11.57 -8.39 2.52
N ALA A 129 -10.35 -8.01 2.89
CA ALA A 129 -9.17 -8.82 2.66
C ALA A 129 -9.25 -10.18 3.38
N ASP A 130 -9.71 -10.21 4.63
CA ASP A 130 -9.88 -11.46 5.40
C ASP A 130 -10.90 -12.40 4.79
N SER A 131 -11.95 -11.87 4.15
CA SER A 131 -13.02 -12.68 3.53
C SER A 131 -12.53 -13.63 2.42
N VAL A 132 -11.35 -13.35 1.84
CA VAL A 132 -10.72 -14.15 0.78
C VAL A 132 -9.28 -14.58 1.12
N GLY A 133 -8.81 -14.29 2.34
CA GLY A 133 -7.43 -14.57 2.75
C GLY A 133 -6.37 -13.73 2.02
N ALA A 134 -6.74 -12.56 1.50
CA ALA A 134 -5.79 -11.62 0.89
C ALA A 134 -4.97 -10.91 1.97
N LYS A 135 -3.77 -10.48 1.60
CA LYS A 135 -3.00 -9.52 2.41
C LYS A 135 -3.57 -8.12 2.19
N LEU A 136 -3.45 -7.25 3.20
CA LEU A 136 -3.75 -5.82 3.09
C LEU A 136 -2.46 -5.01 3.18
N MET A 137 -2.25 -4.12 2.22
CA MET A 137 -1.18 -3.13 2.22
C MET A 137 -1.80 -1.74 2.19
N VAL A 138 -1.38 -0.88 3.13
CA VAL A 138 -1.81 0.52 3.17
C VAL A 138 -0.72 1.41 2.61
N ASP A 139 -1.02 2.16 1.56
CA ASP A 139 -0.15 3.22 1.06
C ASP A 139 -0.63 4.57 1.62
N MET A 140 -0.04 4.96 2.75
CA MET A 140 -0.39 6.17 3.49
C MET A 140 0.42 7.41 3.05
N ALA A 141 1.08 7.41 1.89
CA ALA A 141 2.05 8.45 1.51
C ALA A 141 1.55 9.89 1.71
N HIS A 142 0.30 10.19 1.34
CA HIS A 142 -0.27 11.53 1.43
C HIS A 142 -0.77 11.90 2.84
N ILE A 143 -1.01 10.92 3.71
CA ILE A 143 -1.59 11.13 5.05
C ILE A 143 -0.64 10.73 6.18
N ALA A 144 0.58 10.29 5.89
CA ALA A 144 1.52 9.76 6.88
C ALA A 144 1.79 10.75 8.02
N GLY A 145 1.84 12.07 7.72
CA GLY A 145 1.98 13.11 8.75
C GLY A 145 0.76 13.20 9.69
N LEU A 146 -0.46 13.08 9.14
CA LEU A 146 -1.69 13.09 9.93
C LEU A 146 -1.75 11.84 10.83
N VAL A 147 -1.45 10.68 10.25
CA VAL A 147 -1.37 9.39 10.97
C VAL A 147 -0.36 9.46 12.11
N ALA A 148 0.83 10.02 11.86
CA ALA A 148 1.88 10.16 12.87
C ALA A 148 1.44 11.04 14.06
N THR A 149 0.51 11.96 13.86
CA THR A 149 -0.02 12.85 14.91
C THR A 149 -1.32 12.38 15.54
N GLY A 150 -1.91 11.28 15.07
CA GLY A 150 -3.22 10.80 15.53
C GLY A 150 -4.38 11.74 15.20
N ALA A 151 -4.24 12.53 14.13
CA ALA A 151 -5.24 13.48 13.65
C ALA A 151 -6.41 12.80 12.92
#